data_AF-A0A8H6S6H6-F1
#
_entry.id   AF-A0A8H6S6H6-F1
#
_cell.length_a   1.000
_cell.length_b   1.000
_cell.length_c   1.000
_cell.angle_alpha   90.00
_cell.angle_beta   90.00
_cell.angle_gamma   90.00
#
_symmetry.space_group_name_H-M   'P 1'
#
loop_
_entity.id
_entity.type
_entity.pdbx_description
1 polymer ?
#
loop_
_entity_poly.entity_id
_entity_poly.type
_entity_poly.pdbx_seq_one_letter_code
_entity_poly.pdbx_strand_id
1 'polypeptide(L)'
;MASESLPPELLEIVIGFIDDCKTLKASAVVCHTFCVPAQKRLFTSFTLLPSSLPGTSVAPPQGLDAFLAKATHIASYVRCLTVVCPHSNNWVGAILPHFVLFTRLTSLVVDCREYSLRDASITWQYFHTETLEALRALAALPSMHTLELYSADLSIALQLLPPQQPPPVLRHLALYNAQFNADIPLALDSPDAEQQNLTRFNLESLELHPNPLRELSDPIFARFVNLARLRHVHLTFPLSIYEAYAAQVQVLQHAVELEHLQLTYLGFDTSTDPRVLDIGHLSKLHTIELTIDIDANVVSPTLYSVVEMVICCIDIPSPVQHVIIGLALAEPPNFPELTRSLTHFVGRLVPLCRSWVDRSFTPTLLFRIYMNESEQHLRNAVWDEVKELGMDVSIEVLSGQ
;
A
#
# COMPACT_ATOMS: atom_id res chain seq x y z
N MET A 1 -40.31 23.78 -27.88
CA MET A 1 -40.26 22.35 -27.52
C MET A 1 -39.11 22.19 -26.55
N ALA A 2 -39.39 21.88 -25.28
CA ALA A 2 -38.34 21.62 -24.30
C ALA A 2 -37.71 20.27 -24.66
N SER A 3 -36.45 20.28 -25.10
CA SER A 3 -35.69 19.04 -25.23
C SER A 3 -35.55 18.44 -23.83
N GLU A 4 -35.99 17.20 -23.65
CA GLU A 4 -35.74 16.45 -22.42
C GLU A 4 -34.22 16.36 -22.22
N SER A 5 -33.69 17.11 -21.26
CA SER A 5 -32.29 17.02 -20.87
C SER A 5 -32.08 15.75 -20.06
N LEU A 6 -30.96 15.07 -20.28
CA LEU A 6 -30.54 13.95 -19.45
C LEU A 6 -30.50 14.36 -17.96
N PRO A 7 -31.01 13.54 -17.04
CA PRO A 7 -30.83 13.74 -15.61
C PRO A 7 -29.36 13.91 -15.24
N PRO A 8 -29.02 14.87 -14.37
CA PRO A 8 -27.63 15.18 -14.00
C PRO A 8 -26.91 13.97 -13.39
N GLU A 9 -27.63 13.09 -12.70
CA GLU A 9 -27.08 11.87 -12.09
C GLU A 9 -26.56 10.90 -13.17
N LEU A 10 -27.27 10.77 -14.29
CA LEU A 10 -26.82 9.91 -15.40
C LEU A 10 -25.56 10.49 -16.06
N LEU A 11 -25.43 11.81 -16.13
CA LEU A 11 -24.23 12.46 -16.66
C LEU A 11 -23.02 12.24 -15.75
N GLU A 12 -23.20 12.34 -14.43
CA GLU A 12 -22.13 12.05 -13.47
C GLU A 12 -21.69 10.58 -13.56
N ILE A 13 -22.64 9.64 -13.75
CA ILE A 13 -22.34 8.21 -13.96
C ILE A 13 -21.56 8.00 -15.27
N VAL A 14 -22.04 8.52 -16.40
CA VAL A 14 -21.37 8.36 -17.71
C VAL A 14 -19.95 8.93 -17.69
N ILE A 15 -19.79 10.14 -17.14
CA ILE A 15 -18.45 10.74 -16.98
C ILE A 15 -17.60 9.97 -15.99
N GLY A 16 -18.21 9.39 -14.95
CA GLY A 16 -17.53 8.55 -13.96
C GLY A 16 -16.85 7.31 -14.55
N PHE A 17 -17.35 6.79 -15.68
CA PHE A 17 -16.74 5.67 -16.42
C PHE A 17 -15.60 6.07 -17.37
N ILE A 18 -15.31 7.37 -17.51
CA ILE A 18 -14.23 7.86 -18.37
C ILE A 18 -12.98 8.10 -17.53
N ASP A 19 -11.95 7.29 -17.74
CA ASP A 19 -10.65 7.42 -17.06
C ASP A 19 -9.61 8.18 -17.89
N ASP A 20 -9.81 8.28 -19.21
CA ASP A 20 -8.89 9.00 -20.09
C ASP A 20 -9.04 10.53 -19.94
N CYS A 21 -7.97 11.17 -19.47
CA CYS A 21 -7.86 12.62 -19.35
C CYS A 21 -8.13 13.38 -20.65
N LYS A 22 -7.77 12.84 -21.83
CA LYS A 22 -8.02 13.53 -23.11
C LYS A 22 -9.51 13.58 -23.42
N THR A 23 -10.19 12.45 -23.23
CA THR A 23 -11.64 12.33 -23.40
C THR A 23 -12.38 13.22 -22.41
N LEU A 24 -11.99 13.26 -21.13
CA LEU A 24 -12.60 14.17 -20.16
C LEU A 24 -12.43 15.65 -20.53
N LYS A 25 -11.23 16.05 -21.00
CA LYS A 25 -11.00 17.43 -21.49
C LYS A 25 -11.87 17.75 -22.70
N ALA A 26 -11.99 16.82 -23.64
CA ALA A 26 -12.87 16.99 -24.80
C ALA A 26 -14.34 17.13 -24.35
N SER A 27 -14.82 16.26 -23.46
CA SER A 27 -16.16 16.32 -22.88
C SER A 27 -16.44 17.65 -22.19
N ALA A 28 -15.46 18.21 -21.48
CA ALA A 28 -15.61 19.49 -20.80
C ALA A 28 -15.81 20.68 -21.76
N VAL A 29 -15.27 20.59 -22.99
CA VAL A 29 -15.34 21.65 -24.02
C VAL A 29 -16.55 21.49 -24.93
N VAL A 30 -16.97 20.25 -25.22
CA VAL A 30 -18.02 19.95 -26.20
C VAL A 30 -19.40 20.40 -25.73
N CYS A 31 -19.74 20.28 -24.43
CA CYS A 31 -21.05 20.65 -23.92
C CYS A 31 -21.00 21.20 -22.49
N HIS A 32 -21.73 22.31 -22.24
CA HIS A 32 -21.81 22.95 -20.93
C HIS A 32 -22.29 22.02 -19.82
N THR A 33 -23.19 21.08 -20.12
CA THR A 33 -23.74 20.13 -19.15
C THR A 33 -22.72 19.08 -18.71
N PHE A 34 -21.75 18.77 -19.57
CA PHE A 34 -20.64 17.86 -19.27
C PHE A 34 -19.45 18.57 -18.62
N CYS A 35 -19.36 19.90 -18.75
CA CYS A 35 -18.25 20.70 -18.24
C CYS A 35 -17.98 20.45 -16.75
N VAL A 36 -18.96 20.63 -15.88
CA VAL A 36 -18.76 20.49 -14.43
C VAL A 36 -18.44 19.05 -14.02
N PRO A 37 -19.20 18.01 -14.43
CA PRO A 37 -18.85 16.63 -14.10
C PRO A 37 -17.46 16.22 -14.62
N ALA A 38 -17.11 16.62 -15.85
CA ALA A 38 -15.81 16.32 -16.43
C ALA A 38 -14.68 17.03 -15.68
N GLN A 39 -14.87 18.30 -15.30
CA GLN A 39 -13.91 19.02 -14.47
C GLN A 39 -13.76 18.41 -13.08
N LYS A 40 -14.87 18.04 -12.42
CA LYS A 40 -14.83 17.33 -11.13
C LYS A 40 -13.96 16.08 -11.25
N ARG A 41 -14.16 15.26 -12.30
CA ARG A 41 -13.38 14.03 -12.54
C ARG A 41 -11.91 14.34 -12.87
N LEU A 42 -11.64 15.30 -13.75
CA LEU A 42 -10.29 15.71 -14.14
C LEU A 42 -9.44 16.16 -12.96
N PHE A 43 -10.05 16.89 -12.01
CA PHE A 43 -9.37 17.44 -10.85
C PHE A 43 -9.67 16.66 -9.57
N THR A 44 -10.12 15.41 -9.67
CA THR A 44 -10.33 14.54 -8.49
C THR A 44 -9.00 14.20 -7.82
N SER A 45 -7.95 13.98 -8.61
CA SER A 45 -6.59 13.77 -8.13
C SER A 45 -5.69 14.93 -8.53
N PHE A 46 -4.84 15.38 -7.60
CA PHE A 46 -3.93 16.49 -7.80
C PHE A 46 -2.54 16.10 -7.33
N THR A 47 -1.55 16.13 -8.23
CA THR A 47 -0.16 15.81 -7.90
C THR A 47 0.67 17.08 -7.94
N LEU A 48 1.29 17.40 -6.81
CA LEU A 48 2.23 18.50 -6.66
C LEU A 48 3.64 17.98 -6.89
N LEU A 49 4.19 18.34 -8.04
CA LEU A 49 5.54 18.00 -8.46
C LEU A 49 6.43 19.24 -8.41
N PRO A 50 7.70 19.10 -8.02
CA PRO A 50 8.69 20.17 -8.13
C PRO A 50 8.87 20.63 -9.60
N SER A 51 9.09 21.92 -9.84
CA SER A 51 9.22 22.48 -11.20
C SER A 51 10.54 22.11 -11.91
N SER A 52 11.50 21.50 -11.22
CA SER A 52 12.87 21.32 -11.73
C SER A 52 13.26 19.85 -11.88
N LEU A 53 14.12 19.60 -12.87
CA LEU A 53 14.80 18.32 -13.05
C LEU A 53 15.66 17.96 -11.82
N PRO A 54 15.91 16.66 -11.59
CA PRO A 54 16.78 16.21 -10.50
C PRO A 54 18.15 16.92 -10.55
N GLY A 55 18.59 17.49 -9.42
CA GLY A 55 19.93 18.09 -9.27
C GLY A 55 20.02 19.62 -9.46
N THR A 56 18.90 20.32 -9.67
CA THR A 56 18.87 21.80 -9.66
C THR A 56 18.03 22.33 -8.50
N SER A 57 18.27 23.56 -8.05
CA SER A 57 17.52 24.19 -6.95
C SER A 57 16.02 24.12 -7.25
N VAL A 58 15.29 23.41 -6.39
CA VAL A 58 13.88 23.09 -6.61
C VAL A 58 13.01 24.31 -6.41
N ALA A 59 12.51 24.85 -7.52
CA ALA A 59 11.53 25.93 -7.51
C ALA A 59 10.11 25.36 -7.26
N PRO A 60 9.24 26.11 -6.55
CA PRO A 60 7.85 25.71 -6.38
C PRO A 60 7.12 25.59 -7.73
N PRO A 61 6.01 24.82 -7.78
CA PRO A 61 5.14 24.74 -8.94
C PRO A 61 4.75 26.14 -9.42
N GLN A 62 5.28 26.55 -10.58
CA GLN A 62 4.98 27.89 -11.07
C GLN A 62 3.52 27.98 -11.49
N GLY A 63 2.85 29.05 -11.07
CA GLY A 63 1.48 29.35 -11.48
C GLY A 63 0.39 28.58 -10.74
N LEU A 64 0.70 27.75 -9.74
CA LEU A 64 -0.31 27.12 -8.89
C LEU A 64 -1.19 28.18 -8.20
N ASP A 65 -0.56 29.20 -7.61
CA ASP A 65 -1.25 30.32 -6.96
C ASP A 65 -2.18 31.03 -7.95
N ALA A 66 -1.67 31.36 -9.15
CA ALA A 66 -2.43 32.05 -10.18
C ALA A 66 -3.58 31.17 -10.71
N PHE A 67 -3.37 29.86 -10.78
CA PHE A 67 -4.38 28.89 -11.19
C PHE A 67 -5.49 28.77 -10.14
N LEU A 68 -5.14 28.53 -8.88
CA LEU A 68 -6.09 28.40 -7.78
C LEU A 68 -6.81 29.73 -7.51
N ALA A 69 -6.15 30.88 -7.68
CA ALA A 69 -6.80 32.19 -7.59
C ALA A 69 -7.83 32.41 -8.71
N LYS A 70 -7.55 31.94 -9.93
CA LYS A 70 -8.50 32.04 -11.06
C LYS A 70 -9.64 31.03 -10.99
N ALA A 71 -9.39 29.86 -10.42
CA ALA A 71 -10.31 28.73 -10.42
C ALA A 71 -10.43 28.10 -9.02
N THR A 72 -10.78 28.92 -8.03
CA THR A 72 -10.87 28.53 -6.61
C THR A 72 -11.78 27.33 -6.37
N HIS A 73 -12.85 27.19 -7.16
CA HIS A 73 -13.79 26.06 -7.08
C HIS A 73 -13.14 24.70 -7.34
N ILE A 74 -12.02 24.63 -8.08
CA ILE A 74 -11.30 23.39 -8.39
C ILE A 74 -10.80 22.72 -7.11
N ALA A 75 -10.35 23.49 -6.11
CA ALA A 75 -9.90 22.94 -4.84
C ALA A 75 -10.98 22.10 -4.13
N SER A 76 -12.26 22.39 -4.36
CA SER A 76 -13.39 21.63 -3.80
C SER A 76 -13.62 20.27 -4.51
N TYR A 77 -13.05 20.08 -5.69
CA TYR A 77 -13.12 18.84 -6.47
C TYR A 77 -12.02 17.86 -6.11
N VAL A 78 -10.89 18.35 -5.59
CA VAL A 78 -9.75 17.52 -5.18
C VAL A 78 -10.17 16.59 -4.03
N ARG A 79 -9.90 15.30 -4.21
CA ARG A 79 -10.16 14.20 -3.26
C ARG A 79 -8.87 13.46 -2.93
N CYS A 80 -7.94 13.36 -3.87
CA CYS A 80 -6.61 12.80 -3.67
C CYS A 80 -5.56 13.88 -3.93
N LEU A 81 -4.63 14.07 -2.99
CA LEU A 81 -3.51 14.99 -3.11
C LEU A 81 -2.22 14.18 -2.93
N THR A 82 -1.36 14.22 -3.93
CA THR A 82 -0.03 13.63 -3.87
C THR A 82 1.00 14.76 -3.82
N VAL A 83 1.83 14.78 -2.79
CA VAL A 83 2.93 15.74 -2.63
C VAL A 83 4.23 14.98 -2.80
N VAL A 84 4.95 15.24 -3.90
CA VAL A 84 6.22 14.57 -4.20
C VAL A 84 7.38 15.43 -3.73
N CYS A 85 7.99 15.05 -2.62
CA CYS A 85 9.02 15.82 -1.92
C CYS A 85 10.44 15.34 -2.30
N PRO A 86 11.14 16.00 -3.22
CA PRO A 86 12.59 15.80 -3.37
C PRO A 86 13.35 16.30 -2.14
N HIS A 87 14.61 15.91 -2.01
CA HIS A 87 15.55 16.22 -0.91
C HIS A 87 15.55 17.67 -0.39
N SER A 88 15.23 18.65 -1.23
CA SER A 88 15.05 20.03 -0.78
C SER A 88 13.55 20.33 -0.61
N ASN A 89 13.08 20.25 0.62
CA ASN A 89 11.66 20.38 0.98
C ASN A 89 11.16 21.85 0.97
N ASN A 90 12.05 22.81 0.69
CA ASN A 90 11.78 24.24 0.79
C ASN A 90 10.61 24.70 -0.08
N TRP A 91 10.36 24.04 -1.21
CA TRP A 91 9.27 24.41 -2.11
C TRP A 91 7.89 24.06 -1.54
N VAL A 92 7.80 23.03 -0.67
CA VAL A 92 6.53 22.68 -0.01
C VAL A 92 6.08 23.83 0.89
N GLY A 93 7.04 24.50 1.54
CA GLY A 93 6.81 25.74 2.29
C GLY A 93 6.09 26.83 1.49
N ALA A 94 6.43 26.98 0.21
CA ALA A 94 5.84 28.01 -0.65
C ALA A 94 4.37 27.71 -1.04
N ILE A 95 3.94 26.45 -0.98
CA ILE A 95 2.59 26.02 -1.35
C ILE A 95 1.66 25.79 -0.16
N LEU A 96 2.18 25.87 1.08
CA LEU A 96 1.39 25.72 2.31
C LEU A 96 0.12 26.58 2.35
N PRO A 97 0.12 27.86 1.89
CA PRO A 97 -1.08 28.68 1.91
C PRO A 97 -2.23 28.10 1.09
N HIS A 98 -1.99 27.14 0.19
CA HIS A 98 -3.03 26.50 -0.62
C HIS A 98 -3.61 25.24 0.01
N PHE A 99 -2.94 24.63 0.99
CA PHE A 99 -3.43 23.40 1.62
C PHE A 99 -4.78 23.60 2.28
N VAL A 100 -5.02 24.78 2.85
CA VAL A 100 -6.31 25.17 3.45
C VAL A 100 -7.47 25.18 2.45
N LEU A 101 -7.20 25.21 1.15
CA LEU A 101 -8.24 25.20 0.10
C LEU A 101 -8.80 23.79 -0.14
N PHE A 102 -8.02 22.73 0.15
CA PHE A 102 -8.39 21.33 -0.10
C PHE A 102 -9.24 20.74 1.03
N THR A 103 -10.35 21.41 1.34
CA THR A 103 -11.24 21.09 2.49
C THR A 103 -11.98 19.75 2.41
N ARG A 104 -11.97 19.08 1.25
CA ARG A 104 -12.70 17.83 1.00
C ARG A 104 -11.76 16.67 0.65
N LEU A 105 -10.50 16.76 1.07
CA LEU A 105 -9.50 15.75 0.80
C LEU A 105 -9.86 14.44 1.51
N THR A 106 -9.83 13.33 0.78
CA THR A 106 -10.10 11.98 1.29
C THR A 106 -8.86 11.10 1.30
N SER A 107 -7.87 11.42 0.47
CA SER A 107 -6.59 10.72 0.37
C SER A 107 -5.44 11.72 0.31
N LEU A 108 -4.43 11.51 1.14
CA LEU A 108 -3.17 12.25 1.11
C LEU A 108 -2.02 11.26 0.93
N VAL A 109 -1.21 11.51 -0.10
CA VAL A 109 0.01 10.77 -0.38
C VAL A 109 1.19 11.73 -0.25
N VAL A 110 2.16 11.44 0.61
CA VAL A 110 3.41 12.19 0.70
C VAL A 110 4.54 11.29 0.24
N ASP A 111 5.02 11.55 -0.97
CA ASP A 111 6.04 10.74 -1.63
C ASP A 111 7.42 11.39 -1.46
N CYS A 112 8.20 10.88 -0.50
CA CYS A 112 9.58 11.28 -0.26
C CYS A 112 10.60 10.26 -0.82
N ARG A 113 10.23 9.45 -1.83
CA ARG A 113 11.18 8.53 -2.44
C ARG A 113 12.30 9.30 -3.14
N GLU A 114 13.53 9.07 -2.70
CA GLU A 114 14.70 9.55 -3.42
C GLU A 114 15.03 8.59 -4.57
N TYR A 115 15.60 9.13 -5.66
CA TYR A 115 16.27 8.34 -6.68
C TYR A 115 17.62 7.75 -6.20
N SER A 116 18.07 8.06 -4.97
CA SER A 116 19.28 7.51 -4.38
C SER A 116 18.90 6.43 -3.36
N LEU A 117 19.19 5.19 -3.72
CA LEU A 117 18.84 3.97 -2.99
C LEU A 117 19.52 3.81 -1.62
N ARG A 118 20.26 4.81 -1.12
CA ARG A 118 21.23 4.58 -0.03
C ARG A 118 20.85 5.12 1.35
N ASP A 119 20.03 6.17 1.48
CA ASP A 119 19.70 6.74 2.80
C ASP A 119 18.27 7.30 2.89
N ALA A 120 17.27 6.42 3.04
CA ALA A 120 15.85 6.81 3.02
C ALA A 120 15.36 7.56 4.28
N SER A 121 15.98 7.39 5.45
CA SER A 121 15.45 7.91 6.73
C SER A 121 15.59 9.41 6.93
N ILE A 122 16.45 10.09 6.17
CA ILE A 122 16.86 11.44 6.54
C ILE A 122 15.84 12.49 6.07
N THR A 123 14.86 12.12 5.23
CA THR A 123 14.03 13.09 4.49
C THR A 123 13.01 13.85 5.34
N TRP A 124 12.37 13.21 6.32
CA TRP A 124 11.29 13.83 7.10
C TRP A 124 11.77 14.79 8.20
N GLN A 125 12.96 14.56 8.74
CA GLN A 125 13.57 15.44 9.75
C GLN A 125 13.91 16.83 9.18
N TYR A 126 14.02 16.95 7.85
CA TYR A 126 14.28 18.21 7.16
C TYR A 126 13.02 18.99 6.80
N PHE A 127 11.83 18.49 7.11
CA PHE A 127 10.61 19.27 6.93
C PHE A 127 10.60 20.43 7.92
N HIS A 128 10.40 21.65 7.40
CA HIS A 128 10.15 22.80 8.25
C HIS A 128 8.89 22.57 9.09
N THR A 129 8.87 23.08 10.32
CA THR A 129 7.73 22.95 11.25
C THR A 129 6.41 23.35 10.62
N GLU A 130 6.39 24.46 9.86
CA GLU A 130 5.21 24.94 9.14
C GLU A 130 4.67 23.92 8.13
N THR A 131 5.57 23.16 7.50
CA THR A 131 5.17 22.12 6.54
C THR A 131 4.53 20.94 7.25
N LEU A 132 5.12 20.48 8.36
CA LEU A 132 4.54 19.42 9.18
C LEU A 132 3.19 19.82 9.77
N GLU A 133 3.04 21.07 10.20
CA GLU A 133 1.76 21.60 10.70
C GLU A 133 0.68 21.64 9.62
N ALA A 134 1.03 22.03 8.39
CA ALA A 134 0.08 22.03 7.29
C ALA A 134 -0.31 20.61 6.86
N LEU A 135 0.65 19.68 6.79
CA LEU A 135 0.37 18.26 6.52
C LEU A 135 -0.49 17.65 7.63
N ARG A 136 -0.23 18.00 8.89
CA ARG A 136 -1.07 17.62 10.04
C ARG A 136 -2.48 18.18 9.91
N ALA A 137 -2.63 19.44 9.50
CA ALA A 137 -3.95 20.04 9.28
C ALA A 137 -4.73 19.33 8.16
N LEU A 138 -4.05 18.89 7.09
CA LEU A 138 -4.66 18.07 6.03
C LEU A 138 -5.06 16.68 6.54
N ALA A 139 -4.17 15.98 7.26
CA ALA A 139 -4.45 14.66 7.82
C ALA A 139 -5.58 14.69 8.88
N ALA A 140 -5.78 15.85 9.53
CA ALA A 140 -6.85 16.09 10.49
C ALA A 140 -8.21 16.39 9.85
N LEU A 141 -8.32 16.47 8.52
CA LEU A 141 -9.59 16.75 7.87
C LEU A 141 -10.64 15.66 8.18
N PRO A 142 -11.90 16.02 8.49
CA PRO A 142 -12.94 15.03 8.79
C PRO A 142 -13.25 14.06 7.63
N SER A 143 -12.96 14.48 6.40
CA SER A 143 -13.12 13.66 5.19
C SER A 143 -11.94 12.73 4.93
N MET A 144 -10.84 12.84 5.67
CA MET A 144 -9.63 12.06 5.42
C MET A 144 -9.85 10.58 5.75
N HIS A 145 -9.59 9.71 4.77
CA HIS A 145 -9.78 8.27 4.86
C HIS A 145 -8.50 7.48 4.60
N THR A 146 -7.60 8.02 3.79
CA THR A 146 -6.39 7.34 3.32
C THR A 146 -5.19 8.25 3.55
N LEU A 147 -4.17 7.73 4.24
CA LEU A 147 -2.88 8.40 4.41
C LEU A 147 -1.77 7.47 3.97
N GLU A 148 -0.99 7.89 2.99
CA GLU A 148 0.14 7.13 2.46
C GLU A 148 1.41 7.97 2.61
N LEU A 149 2.40 7.41 3.28
CA LEU A 149 3.65 8.11 3.56
C LEU A 149 4.81 7.27 3.07
N TYR A 150 5.64 7.85 2.20
CA TYR A 150 6.86 7.23 1.73
C TYR A 150 8.07 7.75 2.49
N SER A 151 9.02 6.87 2.75
CA SER A 151 10.23 7.11 3.52
C SER A 151 9.96 7.67 4.93
N ALA A 152 8.76 7.46 5.49
CA ALA A 152 8.31 8.06 6.73
C ALA A 152 8.31 7.03 7.86
N ASP A 153 8.91 7.33 9.00
CA ASP A 153 8.77 6.48 10.17
C ASP A 153 7.37 6.57 10.81
N LEU A 154 7.04 5.62 11.69
CA LEU A 154 5.78 5.67 12.43
C LEU A 154 5.69 6.91 13.34
N SER A 155 6.81 7.40 13.87
CA SER A 155 6.81 8.60 14.72
C SER A 155 6.30 9.82 13.94
N ILE A 156 6.68 9.96 12.66
CA ILE A 156 6.20 10.97 11.75
C ILE A 156 4.71 10.79 11.48
N ALA A 157 4.27 9.56 11.18
CA ALA A 157 2.84 9.28 10.98
C ALA A 157 2.03 9.69 12.23
N LEU A 158 2.52 9.37 13.43
CA LEU A 158 1.91 9.76 14.70
C LEU A 158 1.97 11.28 14.93
N GLN A 159 3.03 11.96 14.51
CA GLN A 159 3.14 13.42 14.59
C GLN A 159 2.19 14.14 13.64
N LEU A 160 1.85 13.55 12.49
CA LEU A 160 0.90 14.09 11.52
C LEU A 160 -0.55 13.89 11.97
N LEU A 161 -0.81 12.95 12.87
CA LEU A 161 -2.14 12.69 13.39
C LEU A 161 -2.38 13.48 14.69
N PRO A 162 -3.43 14.32 14.77
CA PRO A 162 -3.64 15.15 15.95
C PRO A 162 -4.04 14.29 17.17
N PRO A 163 -3.36 14.41 18.32
CA PRO A 163 -3.68 13.62 19.51
C PRO A 163 -4.96 14.04 20.24
N GLN A 164 -5.49 15.23 19.96
CA GLN A 164 -6.54 15.88 20.78
C GLN A 164 -7.87 16.14 20.06
N GLN A 165 -8.02 15.72 18.81
CA GLN A 165 -9.28 15.84 18.07
C GLN A 165 -9.96 14.47 17.97
N PRO A 166 -11.30 14.40 17.85
CA PRO A 166 -11.97 13.14 17.55
C PRO A 166 -11.25 12.52 16.34
N PRO A 167 -10.86 11.24 16.43
CA PRO A 167 -9.92 10.68 15.49
C PRO A 167 -10.50 10.85 14.09
N PRO A 168 -9.70 11.35 13.12
CA PRO A 168 -10.12 11.40 11.73
C PRO A 168 -10.69 10.03 11.34
N VAL A 169 -11.61 10.03 10.37
CA VAL A 169 -12.22 8.80 9.81
C VAL A 169 -11.19 8.05 8.93
N LEU A 170 -9.92 8.08 9.35
CA LEU A 170 -8.81 7.41 8.72
C LEU A 170 -9.07 5.91 8.81
N ARG A 171 -9.24 5.30 7.65
CA ARG A 171 -9.50 3.87 7.50
C ARG A 171 -8.30 3.14 6.96
N HIS A 172 -7.46 3.83 6.17
CA HIS A 172 -6.31 3.25 5.52
C HIS A 172 -5.05 4.05 5.84
N LEU A 173 -4.02 3.33 6.29
CA LEU A 173 -2.69 3.87 6.53
C LEU A 173 -1.67 3.00 5.79
N ALA A 174 -0.88 3.60 4.90
CA ALA A 174 0.24 2.94 4.25
C ALA A 174 1.55 3.66 4.58
N LEU A 175 2.55 2.89 5.04
CA LEU A 175 3.89 3.39 5.33
C LEU A 175 4.88 2.63 4.43
N TYR A 176 5.53 3.34 3.52
CA TYR A 176 6.48 2.77 2.58
C TYR A 176 7.90 3.13 2.94
N ASN A 177 8.81 2.16 2.99
CA ASN A 177 10.22 2.36 3.34
C ASN A 177 10.39 3.17 4.62
N ALA A 178 9.47 2.94 5.55
CA ALA A 178 9.54 3.49 6.87
C ALA A 178 10.81 2.93 7.53
N GLN A 179 11.56 3.76 8.22
CA GLN A 179 12.46 3.27 9.25
C GLN A 179 11.72 3.40 10.56
N PHE A 180 12.17 2.75 11.61
CA PHE A 180 11.73 3.16 12.92
C PHE A 180 12.99 3.51 13.72
N ASN A 181 12.84 4.41 14.67
CA ASN A 181 13.94 4.84 15.51
C ASN A 181 13.51 4.67 16.96
N ALA A 182 13.93 3.55 17.56
CA ALA A 182 13.61 3.17 18.93
C ALA A 182 14.05 4.23 19.96
N ASP A 183 14.97 5.12 19.60
CA ASP A 183 15.53 6.13 20.49
C ASP A 183 14.70 7.43 20.54
N ILE A 184 13.60 7.57 19.80
CA ILE A 184 12.76 8.79 19.88
C ILE A 184 11.94 8.73 21.17
N PRO A 185 12.25 9.55 22.20
CA PRO A 185 11.43 9.59 23.40
C PRO A 185 10.10 10.22 23.01
N LEU A 186 9.08 9.39 22.80
CA LEU A 186 7.73 9.90 22.70
C LEU A 186 7.43 10.58 24.02
N ALA A 187 6.85 11.78 23.98
CA ALA A 187 6.42 12.52 25.17
C ALA A 187 5.30 11.82 25.99
N LEU A 188 5.10 10.51 25.75
CA LEU A 188 4.13 9.58 26.29
C LEU A 188 4.64 8.83 27.53
N ASP A 189 5.91 8.96 27.89
CA ASP A 189 6.45 8.40 29.15
C ASP A 189 5.97 9.18 30.38
N SER A 190 5.18 10.24 30.16
CA SER A 190 4.39 10.87 31.21
C SER A 190 3.39 9.85 31.76
N PRO A 191 3.38 9.57 33.08
CA PRO A 191 2.40 8.67 33.71
C PRO A 191 0.94 9.15 33.53
N ASP A 192 0.73 10.44 33.18
CA ASP A 192 -0.59 10.96 32.85
C ASP A 192 -1.10 10.50 31.47
N ALA A 193 -0.22 10.01 30.59
CA ALA A 193 -0.56 9.54 29.25
C ALA A 193 -1.28 8.17 29.23
N GLU A 194 -1.19 7.36 30.29
CA GLU A 194 -2.02 6.15 30.43
C GLU A 194 -3.47 6.49 30.78
N GLN A 195 -3.71 7.63 31.45
CA GLN A 195 -5.05 8.09 31.83
C GLN A 195 -5.73 8.94 30.76
N GLN A 196 -4.94 9.56 29.88
CA GLN A 196 -5.48 10.14 28.66
C GLN A 196 -5.91 8.98 27.76
N ASN A 197 -7.22 8.75 27.65
CA ASN A 197 -7.82 7.89 26.63
C ASN A 197 -7.44 8.42 25.24
N LEU A 198 -6.21 8.16 24.82
CA LEU A 198 -5.72 8.44 23.48
C LEU A 198 -6.68 7.73 22.55
N THR A 199 -7.35 8.51 21.72
CA THR A 199 -8.43 7.99 20.90
C THR A 199 -7.76 7.14 19.82
N ARG A 200 -7.87 5.82 19.99
CA ARG A 200 -7.22 4.87 19.07
C ARG A 200 -7.81 5.03 17.68
N PHE A 201 -6.94 5.06 16.67
CA PHE A 201 -7.36 5.07 15.27
C PHE A 201 -8.05 3.76 14.93
N ASN A 202 -9.26 3.86 14.37
CA ASN A 202 -10.02 2.70 13.91
C ASN A 202 -9.66 2.42 12.45
N LEU A 203 -8.44 1.94 12.22
CA LEU A 203 -7.99 1.55 10.90
C LEU A 203 -8.72 0.28 10.46
N GLU A 204 -9.18 0.26 9.21
CA GLU A 204 -9.73 -0.90 8.52
C GLU A 204 -8.65 -1.57 7.65
N SER A 205 -7.64 -0.81 7.23
CA SER A 205 -6.55 -1.28 6.36
C SER A 205 -5.21 -0.68 6.78
N LEU A 206 -4.18 -1.52 6.82
CA LEU A 206 -2.81 -1.16 7.16
C LEU A 206 -1.84 -1.79 6.15
N GLU A 207 -1.00 -0.96 5.53
CA GLU A 207 0.07 -1.42 4.65
C GLU A 207 1.44 -0.97 5.16
N LEU A 208 2.38 -1.89 5.28
CA LEU A 208 3.73 -1.62 5.75
C LEU A 208 4.72 -2.19 4.74
N HIS A 209 5.33 -1.30 3.96
CA HIS A 209 6.24 -1.65 2.87
C HIS A 209 7.69 -1.34 3.23
N PRO A 210 8.63 -2.17 2.73
CA PRO A 210 9.66 -2.83 3.54
C PRO A 210 10.23 -1.94 4.64
N ASN A 211 10.03 -2.39 5.88
CA ASN A 211 10.39 -1.65 7.06
C ASN A 211 11.14 -2.60 8.03
N PRO A 212 12.20 -2.18 8.73
CA PRO A 212 12.76 -2.95 9.85
C PRO A 212 11.70 -3.14 10.94
N LEU A 213 11.07 -4.30 10.93
CA LEU A 213 9.90 -4.64 11.74
C LEU A 213 10.16 -4.77 13.25
N ARG A 214 11.42 -4.66 13.70
CA ARG A 214 11.77 -4.72 15.14
C ARG A 214 10.90 -3.81 16.00
N GLU A 215 10.44 -2.68 15.46
CA GLU A 215 9.75 -1.65 16.24
C GLU A 215 8.22 -1.70 16.14
N LEU A 216 7.64 -2.55 15.28
CA LEU A 216 6.21 -2.92 15.45
C LEU A 216 5.98 -3.78 16.68
N SER A 217 7.04 -4.37 17.24
CA SER A 217 6.96 -5.06 18.53
C SER A 217 6.81 -4.09 19.71
N ASP A 218 6.84 -2.78 19.43
CA ASP A 218 6.71 -1.74 20.43
C ASP A 218 5.23 -1.59 20.83
N PRO A 219 4.90 -1.69 22.13
CA PRO A 219 3.56 -1.40 22.64
C PRO A 219 3.03 -0.02 22.22
N ILE A 220 3.90 0.92 21.82
CA ILE A 220 3.53 2.20 21.22
C ILE A 220 2.54 2.03 20.06
N PHE A 221 2.78 1.14 19.10
CA PHE A 221 1.88 1.03 17.93
C PHE A 221 0.47 0.61 18.34
N ALA A 222 0.35 -0.36 19.25
CA ALA A 222 -0.92 -0.83 19.79
C ALA A 222 -1.63 0.20 20.68
N ARG A 223 -0.91 1.20 21.22
CA ARG A 223 -1.50 2.33 21.97
C ARG A 223 -2.23 3.30 21.04
N PHE A 224 -1.77 3.46 19.80
CA PHE A 224 -2.33 4.41 18.85
C PHE A 224 -3.35 3.81 17.91
N VAL A 225 -3.14 2.57 17.47
CA VAL A 225 -4.01 1.92 16.49
C VAL A 225 -4.88 0.88 17.18
N ASN A 226 -6.18 0.95 16.95
CA ASN A 226 -7.11 -0.10 17.33
C ASN A 226 -7.01 -1.26 16.34
N LEU A 227 -6.01 -2.13 16.54
CA LEU A 227 -5.74 -3.28 15.68
C LEU A 227 -6.93 -4.24 15.59
N ALA A 228 -7.82 -4.26 16.59
CA ALA A 228 -9.00 -5.12 16.61
C ALA A 228 -10.00 -4.81 15.49
N ARG A 229 -9.89 -3.68 14.79
CA ARG A 229 -10.77 -3.32 13.65
C ARG A 229 -10.11 -3.49 12.29
N LEU A 230 -8.84 -3.89 12.23
CA LEU A 230 -8.15 -4.13 10.98
C LEU A 230 -8.81 -5.30 10.26
N ARG A 231 -9.18 -5.05 9.00
CA ARG A 231 -9.72 -6.04 8.07
C ARG A 231 -8.71 -6.43 7.01
N HIS A 232 -7.86 -5.50 6.60
CA HIS A 232 -6.84 -5.71 5.58
C HIS A 232 -5.47 -5.36 6.15
N VAL A 233 -4.53 -6.30 6.05
CA VAL A 233 -3.14 -6.07 6.46
C VAL A 233 -2.23 -6.50 5.32
N HIS A 234 -1.40 -5.59 4.83
CA HIS A 234 -0.32 -5.86 3.88
C HIS A 234 1.01 -5.61 4.56
N LEU A 235 1.83 -6.65 4.69
CA LEU A 235 3.17 -6.56 5.26
C LEU A 235 4.19 -6.96 4.19
N THR A 236 5.15 -6.10 3.92
CA THR A 236 6.29 -6.39 3.05
C THR A 236 7.56 -6.52 3.89
N PHE A 237 8.27 -7.63 3.71
CA PHE A 237 9.39 -8.05 4.54
C PHE A 237 10.72 -7.87 3.80
N PRO A 238 11.70 -7.20 4.41
CA PRO A 238 13.08 -7.34 3.97
C PRO A 238 13.61 -8.75 4.29
N LEU A 239 14.74 -9.11 3.69
CA LEU A 239 15.35 -10.46 3.61
C LEU A 239 15.46 -11.28 4.93
N SER A 240 15.33 -10.69 6.12
CA SER A 240 15.48 -11.40 7.40
C SER A 240 14.14 -11.78 8.05
N ILE A 241 13.81 -13.08 8.02
CA ILE A 241 12.54 -13.67 8.50
C ILE A 241 12.31 -13.51 10.01
N TYR A 242 13.38 -13.37 10.81
CA TYR A 242 13.24 -13.36 12.27
C TYR A 242 12.56 -12.08 12.79
N GLU A 243 12.89 -10.93 12.21
CA GLU A 243 12.30 -9.63 12.57
C GLU A 243 10.86 -9.53 12.07
N ALA A 244 10.60 -10.12 10.90
CA ALA A 244 9.27 -10.31 10.35
C ALA A 244 8.35 -11.04 11.33
N TYR A 245 8.82 -12.14 11.89
CA TYR A 245 8.03 -12.98 12.78
C TYR A 245 7.58 -12.27 14.07
N ALA A 246 8.49 -11.56 14.74
CA ALA A 246 8.17 -10.90 16.01
C ALA A 246 7.08 -9.81 15.85
N ALA A 247 7.16 -9.04 14.76
CA ALA A 247 6.18 -8.02 14.44
C ALA A 247 4.84 -8.59 13.97
N GLN A 248 4.89 -9.65 13.14
CA GLN A 248 3.71 -10.39 12.70
C GLN A 248 2.89 -10.87 13.90
N VAL A 249 3.56 -11.50 14.87
CA VAL A 249 2.90 -12.03 16.06
C VAL A 249 2.14 -10.93 16.79
N GLN A 250 2.71 -9.75 17.00
CA GLN A 250 2.01 -8.70 17.74
C GLN A 250 0.84 -8.07 16.97
N VAL A 251 1.05 -7.67 15.71
CA VAL A 251 -0.01 -7.02 14.92
C VAL A 251 -1.18 -8.01 14.72
N LEU A 252 -0.87 -9.25 14.35
CA LEU A 252 -1.88 -10.26 14.07
C LEU A 252 -2.54 -10.80 15.34
N GLN A 253 -1.85 -10.86 16.49
CA GLN A 253 -2.47 -11.25 17.77
C GLN A 253 -3.67 -10.36 18.15
N HIS A 254 -3.64 -9.09 17.74
CA HIS A 254 -4.68 -8.12 18.07
C HIS A 254 -5.68 -7.90 16.94
N ALA A 255 -5.43 -8.39 15.72
CA ALA A 255 -6.28 -8.19 14.55
C ALA A 255 -7.44 -9.20 14.45
N VAL A 256 -8.33 -9.23 15.45
CA VAL A 256 -9.42 -10.23 15.54
C VAL A 256 -10.47 -10.13 14.43
N GLU A 257 -10.58 -8.98 13.76
CA GLU A 257 -11.47 -8.73 12.62
C GLU A 257 -10.78 -8.88 11.26
N LEU A 258 -9.57 -9.45 11.23
CA LEU A 258 -8.80 -9.57 10.00
C LEU A 258 -9.51 -10.48 9.00
N GLU A 259 -9.77 -9.94 7.81
CA GLU A 259 -10.47 -10.59 6.69
C GLU A 259 -9.46 -11.00 5.60
N HIS A 260 -8.48 -10.15 5.34
CA HIS A 260 -7.45 -10.31 4.31
C HIS A 260 -6.04 -10.03 4.85
N LEU A 261 -5.14 -11.00 4.67
CA LEU A 261 -3.73 -10.88 5.03
C LEU A 261 -2.84 -11.05 3.79
N GLN A 262 -2.12 -10.00 3.42
CA GLN A 262 -1.12 -10.03 2.36
C GLN A 262 0.29 -9.95 2.95
N LEU A 263 1.13 -10.92 2.63
CA LEU A 263 2.52 -11.02 3.05
C LEU A 263 3.39 -10.99 1.79
N THR A 264 4.26 -10.00 1.65
CA THR A 264 5.19 -9.87 0.53
C THR A 264 6.61 -10.05 1.02
N TYR A 265 7.36 -11.01 0.50
CA TYR A 265 8.73 -11.29 0.91
C TYR A 265 9.70 -10.80 -0.17
N LEU A 266 10.57 -9.84 0.18
CA LEU A 266 11.57 -9.26 -0.75
C LEU A 266 12.89 -10.05 -0.81
N GLY A 267 12.88 -11.29 -0.36
CA GLY A 267 13.99 -12.21 -0.42
C GLY A 267 14.15 -13.04 0.85
N PHE A 268 15.05 -14.02 0.80
CA PHE A 268 15.15 -15.05 1.82
C PHE A 268 16.58 -15.37 2.22
N ASP A 269 16.78 -15.40 3.54
CA ASP A 269 17.93 -16.04 4.15
C ASP A 269 17.60 -17.50 4.54
N THR A 270 18.14 -18.45 3.79
CA THR A 270 17.98 -19.90 4.04
C THR A 270 18.63 -20.38 5.33
N SER A 271 19.40 -19.55 6.02
CA SER A 271 20.09 -19.93 7.25
C SER A 271 19.20 -19.90 8.50
N THR A 272 17.99 -19.35 8.40
CA THR A 272 17.09 -19.18 9.56
C THR A 272 16.01 -20.25 9.63
N ASP A 273 15.80 -20.79 10.84
CA ASP A 273 14.78 -21.79 11.11
C ASP A 273 13.39 -21.15 10.94
N PRO A 274 12.53 -21.68 10.04
CA PRO A 274 11.15 -21.24 9.90
C PRO A 274 10.39 -21.33 11.22
N ARG A 275 10.06 -20.18 11.81
CA ARG A 275 9.02 -20.17 12.84
C ARG A 275 7.66 -20.23 12.16
N VAL A 276 6.78 -21.06 12.73
CA VAL A 276 5.41 -21.20 12.26
C VAL A 276 4.62 -19.97 12.67
N LEU A 277 4.16 -19.19 11.71
CA LEU A 277 3.22 -18.12 11.87
C LEU A 277 1.87 -18.70 12.35
N ASP A 278 1.60 -18.54 13.64
CA ASP A 278 0.32 -18.90 14.23
C ASP A 278 -0.74 -17.85 13.90
N ILE A 279 -1.60 -18.19 12.95
CA ILE A 279 -2.81 -17.44 12.59
C ILE A 279 -4.09 -18.16 13.05
N GLY A 280 -3.97 -19.19 13.88
CA GLY A 280 -5.09 -20.03 14.31
C GLY A 280 -6.20 -19.27 15.04
N HIS A 281 -5.85 -18.15 15.69
CA HIS A 281 -6.79 -17.27 16.38
C HIS A 281 -7.58 -16.33 15.47
N LEU A 282 -7.22 -16.20 14.19
CA LEU A 282 -7.85 -15.28 13.23
C LEU A 282 -9.11 -15.88 12.61
N SER A 283 -10.17 -15.99 13.41
CA SER A 283 -11.42 -16.65 13.02
C SER A 283 -12.17 -16.04 11.81
N LYS A 284 -11.86 -14.79 11.45
CA LYS A 284 -12.49 -14.06 10.33
C LYS A 284 -11.64 -14.03 9.06
N LEU A 285 -10.42 -14.56 9.12
CA LEU A 285 -9.49 -14.55 8.01
C LEU A 285 -10.01 -15.46 6.90
N HIS A 286 -10.37 -14.87 5.76
CA HIS A 286 -10.90 -15.60 4.61
C HIS A 286 -9.90 -15.64 3.45
N THR A 287 -8.98 -14.69 3.38
CA THR A 287 -7.96 -14.64 2.31
C THR A 287 -6.57 -14.43 2.87
N ILE A 288 -5.64 -15.27 2.43
CA ILE A 288 -4.20 -15.10 2.64
C ILE A 288 -3.56 -14.95 1.27
N GLU A 289 -2.80 -13.89 1.07
CA GLU A 289 -1.98 -13.67 -0.13
C GLU A 289 -0.50 -13.66 0.24
N LEU A 290 0.25 -14.61 -0.31
CA LEU A 290 1.68 -14.76 -0.10
C LEU A 290 2.37 -14.38 -1.40
N THR A 291 2.96 -13.20 -1.45
CA THR A 291 3.77 -12.76 -2.59
C THR A 291 5.24 -12.98 -2.26
N ILE A 292 5.96 -13.67 -3.13
CA ILE A 292 7.40 -13.86 -3.03
C ILE A 292 8.03 -13.10 -4.19
N ASP A 293 8.74 -12.04 -3.86
CA ASP A 293 9.51 -11.27 -4.82
C ASP A 293 10.87 -11.94 -5.00
N ILE A 294 11.11 -12.42 -6.21
CA ILE A 294 12.28 -13.19 -6.59
C ILE A 294 13.20 -12.27 -7.37
N ASP A 295 14.30 -11.89 -6.73
CA ASP A 295 15.43 -11.31 -7.43
C ASP A 295 15.97 -12.33 -8.44
N ALA A 296 16.12 -11.90 -9.71
CA ALA A 296 16.59 -12.75 -10.80
C ALA A 296 17.97 -13.38 -10.55
N ASN A 297 18.76 -12.81 -9.63
CA ASN A 297 20.04 -13.37 -9.22
C ASN A 297 19.92 -14.59 -8.29
N VAL A 298 18.73 -14.93 -7.79
CA VAL A 298 18.47 -15.97 -6.79
C VAL A 298 17.69 -17.16 -7.36
N VAL A 299 17.68 -17.35 -8.69
CA VAL A 299 17.10 -18.55 -9.32
C VAL A 299 18.03 -19.76 -9.09
N SER A 300 18.00 -20.28 -7.87
CA SER A 300 18.82 -21.40 -7.38
C SER A 300 17.91 -22.40 -6.64
N PRO A 301 18.36 -23.65 -6.37
CA PRO A 301 17.62 -24.59 -5.54
C PRO A 301 17.17 -24.04 -4.18
N THR A 302 17.77 -22.94 -3.70
CA THR A 302 17.33 -22.17 -2.54
C THR A 302 15.89 -21.67 -2.66
N LEU A 303 15.41 -21.29 -3.84
CA LEU A 303 14.05 -20.80 -4.03
C LEU A 303 13.00 -21.85 -3.61
N TYR A 304 13.25 -23.14 -3.89
CA TYR A 304 12.32 -24.20 -3.48
C TYR A 304 12.28 -24.34 -1.96
N SER A 305 13.44 -24.41 -1.33
CA SER A 305 13.55 -24.51 0.12
C SER A 305 12.85 -23.35 0.79
N VAL A 306 12.98 -22.17 0.22
CA VAL A 306 12.33 -20.93 0.66
C VAL A 306 10.82 -21.02 0.60
N VAL A 307 10.25 -21.42 -0.53
CA VAL A 307 8.79 -21.43 -0.63
C VAL A 307 8.19 -22.59 0.17
N GLU A 308 8.82 -23.77 0.14
CA GLU A 308 8.45 -24.90 0.98
C GLU A 308 8.49 -24.50 2.46
N MET A 309 9.49 -23.72 2.86
CA MET A 309 9.62 -23.15 4.18
C MET A 309 8.48 -22.18 4.51
N VAL A 310 8.18 -21.19 3.66
CA VAL A 310 7.07 -20.22 3.86
C VAL A 310 5.73 -20.92 3.97
N ILE A 311 5.48 -21.91 3.12
CA ILE A 311 4.22 -22.66 3.12
C ILE A 311 4.12 -23.50 4.39
N CYS A 312 5.19 -24.20 4.77
CA CYS A 312 5.22 -24.98 6.01
C CYS A 312 5.15 -24.09 7.27
N CYS A 313 5.53 -22.81 7.17
CA CYS A 313 5.41 -21.85 8.26
C CYS A 313 3.98 -21.43 8.56
N ILE A 314 2.99 -21.68 7.71
CA ILE A 314 1.66 -21.09 7.91
C ILE A 314 0.69 -22.21 8.26
N ASP A 315 0.24 -22.24 9.51
CA ASP A 315 -0.85 -23.12 9.92
C ASP A 315 -2.17 -22.47 9.51
N ILE A 316 -2.69 -22.84 8.34
CA ILE A 316 -3.89 -22.24 7.76
C ILE A 316 -5.13 -22.71 8.53
N PRO A 317 -5.87 -21.81 9.20
CA PRO A 317 -7.04 -22.19 9.96
C PRO A 317 -8.21 -22.51 9.02
N SER A 318 -9.20 -23.25 9.55
CA SER A 318 -10.39 -23.70 8.82
C SER A 318 -11.26 -22.62 8.11
N PRO A 319 -11.28 -21.32 8.48
CA PRO A 319 -12.13 -20.35 7.77
C PRO A 319 -11.51 -19.76 6.50
N VAL A 320 -10.23 -20.04 6.21
CA VAL A 320 -9.54 -19.44 5.05
C VAL A 320 -10.05 -20.05 3.75
N GLN A 321 -10.82 -19.26 3.00
CA GLN A 321 -11.43 -19.65 1.73
C GLN A 321 -10.46 -19.58 0.55
N HIS A 322 -9.54 -18.61 0.60
CA HIS A 322 -8.64 -18.30 -0.51
C HIS A 322 -7.20 -18.23 -0.03
N VAL A 323 -6.34 -19.01 -0.68
CA VAL A 323 -4.89 -18.92 -0.50
C VAL A 323 -4.32 -18.53 -1.85
N ILE A 324 -3.79 -17.31 -1.92
CA ILE A 324 -3.19 -16.75 -3.12
C ILE A 324 -1.68 -16.84 -2.94
N ILE A 325 -0.99 -17.47 -3.88
CA ILE A 325 0.47 -17.51 -3.89
C ILE A 325 0.91 -16.76 -5.14
N GLY A 326 1.46 -15.56 -4.92
CA GLY A 326 2.04 -14.68 -5.91
C GLY A 326 3.54 -14.90 -6.03
N LEU A 327 4.05 -15.04 -7.24
CA LEU A 327 5.48 -14.90 -7.53
C LEU A 327 5.69 -13.63 -8.32
N ALA A 328 6.48 -12.70 -7.79
CA ALA A 328 6.96 -11.53 -8.53
C ALA A 328 8.37 -11.79 -9.03
N LEU A 329 8.60 -11.54 -10.32
CA LEU A 329 9.90 -11.74 -10.96
C LEU A 329 10.45 -10.37 -11.36
N ALA A 330 11.55 -9.94 -10.74
CA ALA A 330 12.09 -8.59 -10.93
C ALA A 330 12.75 -8.37 -12.32
N GLU A 331 13.36 -9.40 -12.90
CA GLU A 331 13.98 -9.36 -14.24
C GLU A 331 13.82 -10.73 -14.93
N PRO A 332 13.87 -10.80 -16.28
CA PRO A 332 13.77 -12.06 -17.01
C PRO A 332 15.03 -12.92 -16.83
N PRO A 333 14.99 -14.03 -16.07
CA PRO A 333 16.12 -14.95 -15.98
C PRO A 333 16.30 -15.75 -17.27
N ASN A 334 17.35 -16.57 -17.32
CA ASN A 334 17.60 -17.50 -18.42
C ASN A 334 16.42 -18.49 -18.57
N PHE A 335 15.68 -18.33 -19.66
CA PHE A 335 14.34 -18.88 -19.91
C PHE A 335 14.12 -20.37 -19.56
N PRO A 336 15.00 -21.31 -19.96
CA PRO A 336 14.73 -22.74 -19.76
C PRO A 336 14.82 -23.18 -18.30
N GLU A 337 15.64 -22.48 -17.49
CA GLU A 337 15.86 -22.82 -16.10
C GLU A 337 14.72 -22.31 -15.22
N LEU A 338 14.17 -21.13 -15.51
CA LEU A 338 13.00 -20.61 -14.82
C LEU A 338 11.76 -21.46 -15.09
N THR A 339 11.46 -21.80 -16.36
CA THR A 339 10.29 -22.64 -16.67
C THR A 339 10.39 -23.97 -15.92
N ARG A 340 11.51 -24.69 -16.06
CA ARG A 340 11.74 -25.95 -15.33
C ARG A 340 11.60 -25.77 -13.82
N SER A 341 12.04 -24.62 -13.29
CA SER A 341 11.96 -24.35 -11.87
C SER A 341 10.55 -24.07 -11.40
N LEU A 342 9.77 -23.32 -12.15
CA LEU A 342 8.35 -23.10 -11.90
C LEU A 342 7.56 -24.41 -12.01
N THR A 343 7.80 -25.24 -13.02
CA THR A 343 7.16 -26.57 -13.16
C THR A 343 7.39 -27.42 -11.92
N HIS A 344 8.65 -27.57 -11.53
CA HIS A 344 9.05 -28.38 -10.39
C HIS A 344 8.50 -27.80 -9.09
N PHE A 345 8.50 -26.48 -8.97
CA PHE A 345 7.96 -25.75 -7.84
C PHE A 345 6.46 -26.00 -7.67
N VAL A 346 5.66 -25.78 -8.71
CA VAL A 346 4.21 -26.05 -8.69
C VAL A 346 3.96 -27.53 -8.38
N GLY A 347 4.73 -28.44 -8.99
CA GLY A 347 4.63 -29.88 -8.75
C GLY A 347 4.84 -30.30 -7.29
N ARG A 348 5.66 -29.57 -6.51
CA ARG A 348 5.85 -29.81 -5.06
C ARG A 348 4.84 -29.05 -4.19
N LEU A 349 4.38 -27.90 -4.65
CA LEU A 349 3.39 -27.07 -3.96
C LEU A 349 2.02 -27.75 -3.91
N VAL A 350 1.62 -28.45 -4.98
CA VAL A 350 0.33 -29.14 -5.05
C VAL A 350 0.16 -30.21 -3.95
N PRO A 351 1.10 -31.14 -3.71
CA PRO A 351 1.02 -32.06 -2.57
C PRO A 351 0.94 -31.36 -1.21
N LEU A 352 1.70 -30.28 -1.01
CA LEU A 352 1.67 -29.50 0.23
C LEU A 352 0.28 -28.89 0.46
N CYS A 353 -0.28 -28.24 -0.56
CA CYS A 353 -1.63 -27.67 -0.47
C CYS A 353 -2.70 -28.76 -0.31
N ARG A 354 -2.53 -29.94 -0.94
CA ARG A 354 -3.44 -31.09 -0.73
C ARG A 354 -3.41 -31.59 0.72
N SER A 355 -2.26 -31.52 1.40
CA SER A 355 -2.18 -31.88 2.82
C SER A 355 -3.00 -30.94 3.72
N TRP A 356 -3.25 -29.69 3.28
CA TRP A 356 -4.19 -28.80 3.94
C TRP A 356 -5.65 -29.19 3.68
N VAL A 357 -5.95 -29.65 2.46
CA VAL A 357 -7.29 -30.03 2.01
C VAL A 357 -7.85 -31.24 2.76
N ASP A 358 -7.01 -32.22 3.12
CA ASP A 358 -7.45 -33.43 3.84
C ASP A 358 -8.03 -33.14 5.24
N ARG A 359 -7.94 -31.89 5.72
CA ARG A 359 -8.50 -31.42 7.00
C ARG A 359 -9.93 -30.86 6.91
N SER A 360 -10.75 -31.32 5.96
CA SER A 360 -12.20 -31.02 5.79
C SER A 360 -12.59 -29.67 5.17
N PHE A 361 -11.64 -28.94 4.60
CA PHE A 361 -11.91 -27.68 3.88
C PHE A 361 -11.08 -27.61 2.59
N THR A 362 -11.70 -27.24 1.46
CA THR A 362 -11.02 -27.09 0.16
C THR A 362 -10.83 -25.60 -0.14
N PRO A 363 -9.73 -24.96 0.31
CA PRO A 363 -9.45 -23.58 -0.08
C PRO A 363 -9.26 -23.50 -1.59
N THR A 364 -9.73 -22.41 -2.19
CA THR A 364 -9.36 -22.08 -3.56
C THR A 364 -7.92 -21.61 -3.55
N LEU A 365 -7.02 -22.44 -4.08
CA LEU A 365 -5.63 -22.04 -4.28
C LEU A 365 -5.53 -21.25 -5.58
N LEU A 366 -5.24 -19.96 -5.48
CA LEU A 366 -4.97 -19.12 -6.64
C LEU A 366 -3.45 -18.97 -6.77
N PHE A 367 -2.91 -19.33 -7.92
CA PHE A 367 -1.50 -19.10 -8.21
C PHE A 367 -1.36 -17.91 -9.15
N ARG A 368 -0.76 -16.82 -8.68
CA ARG A 368 -0.47 -15.61 -9.47
C ARG A 368 1.01 -15.56 -9.81
N ILE A 369 1.30 -15.28 -11.07
CA ILE A 369 2.68 -15.02 -11.49
C ILE A 369 2.68 -13.64 -12.12
N TYR A 370 3.32 -12.72 -11.43
CA TYR A 370 3.46 -11.35 -11.84
C TYR A 370 4.60 -11.28 -12.85
N MET A 371 4.23 -11.11 -14.12
CA MET A 371 5.11 -11.08 -15.28
C MET A 371 4.93 -9.77 -16.06
N ASN A 372 5.98 -9.32 -16.72
CA ASN A 372 5.92 -8.18 -17.64
C ASN A 372 5.18 -8.54 -18.95
N GLU A 373 4.63 -7.55 -19.66
CA GLU A 373 3.90 -7.82 -20.93
C GLU A 373 4.73 -8.57 -21.99
N SER A 374 6.05 -8.35 -22.02
CA SER A 374 6.99 -9.05 -22.90
C SER A 374 7.04 -10.57 -22.67
N GLU A 375 6.51 -11.02 -21.54
CA GLU A 375 6.58 -12.40 -21.06
C GLU A 375 5.27 -13.17 -21.29
N GLN A 376 4.32 -12.62 -22.03
CA GLN A 376 3.02 -13.25 -22.27
C GLN A 376 3.10 -14.67 -22.88
N HIS A 377 4.20 -15.01 -23.54
CA HIS A 377 4.45 -16.36 -24.06
C HIS A 377 4.75 -17.40 -22.95
N LEU A 378 5.30 -16.98 -21.80
CA LEU A 378 5.52 -17.83 -20.62
C LEU A 378 4.21 -18.31 -20.00
N ARG A 379 3.16 -17.48 -20.08
CA ARG A 379 1.82 -17.80 -19.56
C ARG A 379 1.33 -19.15 -20.07
N ASN A 380 1.46 -19.41 -21.36
CA ASN A 380 0.92 -20.63 -21.97
C ASN A 380 1.69 -21.88 -21.52
N ALA A 381 3.02 -21.80 -21.45
CA ALA A 381 3.86 -22.92 -21.02
C ALA A 381 3.58 -23.32 -19.56
N VAL A 382 3.50 -22.34 -18.66
CA VAL A 382 3.18 -22.59 -17.26
C VAL A 382 1.73 -23.04 -17.10
N TRP A 383 0.80 -22.46 -17.86
CA TRP A 383 -0.62 -22.83 -17.82
C TRP A 383 -0.85 -24.30 -18.17
N ASP A 384 -0.21 -24.80 -19.22
CA ASP A 384 -0.40 -26.18 -19.68
C ASP A 384 0.04 -27.19 -18.62
N GLU A 385 1.19 -26.97 -17.97
CA GLU A 385 1.69 -27.84 -16.89
C GLU A 385 0.86 -27.75 -15.61
N VAL A 386 0.41 -26.55 -15.25
CA VAL A 386 -0.40 -26.33 -14.05
C VAL A 386 -1.80 -26.94 -14.20
N LYS A 387 -2.40 -26.85 -15.40
CA LYS A 387 -3.72 -27.41 -15.68
C LYS A 387 -3.75 -28.93 -15.48
N GLU A 388 -2.66 -29.63 -15.74
CA GLU A 388 -2.54 -31.08 -15.48
C GLU A 388 -2.63 -31.43 -14.00
N LEU A 389 -2.39 -30.47 -13.09
CA LEU A 389 -2.38 -30.67 -11.64
C LEU A 389 -3.78 -30.51 -11.00
N GLY A 390 -4.78 -30.08 -11.79
CA GLY A 390 -6.18 -29.98 -11.39
C GLY A 390 -6.47 -28.84 -10.41
N MET A 391 -5.70 -27.75 -10.46
CA MET A 391 -5.90 -26.56 -9.61
C MET A 391 -6.45 -25.39 -10.43
N ASP A 392 -7.29 -24.56 -9.80
CA ASP A 392 -7.78 -23.30 -10.39
C ASP A 392 -6.69 -22.24 -10.33
N VAL A 393 -5.81 -22.24 -11.33
CA VAL A 393 -4.75 -21.24 -11.44
C VAL A 393 -5.20 -20.06 -12.30
N SER A 394 -4.83 -18.85 -11.88
CA SER A 394 -5.06 -17.62 -12.64
C SER A 394 -3.75 -16.90 -12.85
N ILE A 395 -3.21 -16.95 -14.06
CA ILE A 395 -2.01 -16.18 -14.40
C ILE A 395 -2.45 -14.75 -14.73
N GLU A 396 -2.15 -13.81 -13.82
CA GLU A 396 -2.36 -12.37 -13.99
C GLU A 396 -1.07 -11.72 -14.50
N VAL A 397 -1.08 -11.19 -15.73
CA VAL A 397 0.04 -10.39 -16.25
C VAL A 397 -0.15 -8.97 -15.73
N LEU A 398 0.79 -8.46 -14.93
CA LEU A 398 0.74 -7.07 -14.50
C LEU A 398 1.31 -6.18 -15.61
N SER A 399 0.43 -5.42 -16.25
CA SER A 399 0.83 -4.39 -17.20
C SER A 399 1.29 -3.14 -16.44
N GLY A 400 2.61 -3.05 -16.19
CA GLY A 400 3.30 -1.83 -15.77
C GLY A 400 3.07 -1.35 -14.34
N GLN A 401 4.10 -1.48 -13.49
CA GLN A 401 4.36 -0.57 -12.38
C GLN A 401 5.67 0.17 -12.61
#